data_AF-A0A392M8Z9-F1
#
_entry.id   AF-A0A392M8Z9-F1
#
_cell.length_a   1.000
_cell.length_b   1.000
_cell.length_c   1.000
_cell.angle_alpha   90.00
_cell.angle_beta   90.00
_cell.angle_gamma   90.00
#
_symmetry.space_group_name_H-M   'P 1'
#
loop_
_entity.id
_entity.type
_entity.pdbx_description
1 polymer ?
#
loop_
_entity_poly.entity_id
_entity_poly.type
_entity_poly.pdbx_seq_one_letter_code
_entity_poly.pdbx_strand_id
1 'polypeptide(L)'
;AKFAPLLARSNLIITRSMEWINLALGIVQQSRCAIYDPCHLESPVGLIQEQSNFIARQLFRRRRPFVALITDAMGNELFRVRRPFWWISSSIFVEIDGKEVGVVHRRRHLWRRIYDLYLG
;
A
#
# COMPACT_ATOMS: atom_id res chain seq x y z
N ALA A 1 -6.71 -2.06 -19.13
CA ALA A 1 -7.93 -1.21 -19.23
C ALA A 1 -8.59 -0.92 -17.88
N LYS A 2 -8.58 -1.87 -16.90
CA LYS A 2 -9.29 -1.73 -15.61
C LYS A 2 -8.85 -0.53 -14.73
N PHE A 3 -7.60 -0.09 -14.82
CA PHE A 3 -7.03 1.00 -14.01
C PHE A 3 -7.00 2.38 -14.72
N ALA A 4 -7.35 2.43 -16.00
CA ALA A 4 -7.43 3.68 -16.76
C ALA A 4 -8.37 4.74 -16.14
N PRO A 5 -9.57 4.41 -15.64
CA PRO A 5 -10.46 5.42 -15.06
C PRO A 5 -9.96 6.01 -13.72
N LEU A 6 -9.08 5.31 -13.01
CA LEU A 6 -8.41 5.83 -11.81
C LEU A 6 -7.23 6.73 -12.17
N LEU A 7 -6.43 6.33 -13.16
CA LEU A 7 -5.27 7.11 -13.62
C LEU A 7 -5.64 8.32 -14.48
N ALA A 8 -6.83 8.32 -15.08
CA ALA A 8 -7.34 9.46 -15.84
C ALA A 8 -7.65 10.68 -14.96
N ARG A 9 -7.79 10.47 -13.64
CA ARG A 9 -8.07 11.53 -12.67
C ARG A 9 -6.76 12.22 -12.31
N SER A 10 -6.74 13.55 -12.40
CA SER A 10 -5.54 14.35 -12.14
C SER A 10 -5.13 14.38 -10.66
N ASN A 11 -6.11 14.20 -9.77
CA ASN A 11 -5.91 14.32 -8.33
C ASN A 11 -6.67 13.21 -7.59
N LEU A 12 -6.02 12.61 -6.60
CA LEU A 12 -6.59 11.57 -5.75
C LEU A 12 -6.24 11.85 -4.30
N ILE A 13 -7.22 11.76 -3.41
CA ILE A 13 -7.04 11.94 -1.97
C ILE A 13 -7.04 10.57 -1.31
N ILE A 14 -5.95 10.24 -0.60
CA ILE A 14 -5.86 9.01 0.18
C ILE A 14 -6.16 9.35 1.64
N THR A 15 -7.26 8.82 2.17
CA THR A 15 -7.61 8.95 3.58
C THR A 15 -7.45 7.61 4.28
N ARG A 16 -7.00 7.63 5.54
CA ARG A 16 -6.81 6.42 6.34
C ARG A 16 -7.81 6.39 7.48
N SER A 17 -8.58 5.31 7.58
CA SER A 17 -9.43 5.06 8.74
C SER A 17 -8.56 4.54 9.88
N MET A 18 -8.30 5.37 10.88
CA MET A 18 -7.62 4.96 12.11
C MET A 18 -8.65 4.88 13.24
N GLU A 19 -8.72 3.74 13.91
CA GLU A 19 -9.48 3.64 15.15
C GLU A 19 -8.69 4.30 16.28
N TRP A 20 -9.31 5.30 16.93
CA TRP A 20 -8.72 6.06 18.03
C TRP A 20 -8.28 5.17 19.21
N ILE A 21 -8.99 4.07 19.47
CA ILE A 21 -8.65 3.11 20.53
C ILE A 21 -7.31 2.43 20.25
N ASN A 22 -7.07 2.00 19.01
CA ASN A 22 -5.82 1.37 18.62
C ASN A 22 -4.65 2.35 18.73
N LEU A 23 -4.88 3.62 18.37
CA LEU A 23 -3.89 4.68 18.54
C LEU A 23 -3.57 4.91 20.03
N ALA A 24 -4.59 5.01 20.88
CA ALA A 24 -4.44 5.23 22.32
C ALA A 24 -3.70 4.07 23.02
N LEU A 25 -3.98 2.82 22.62
CA LEU A 25 -3.33 1.63 23.17
C LEU A 25 -1.96 1.32 22.51
N GLY A 26 -1.53 2.10 21.52
CA GLY A 26 -0.29 1.84 20.78
C GLY A 26 -0.33 0.56 19.95
N ILE A 27 -1.52 0.03 19.67
CA ILE A 27 -1.73 -1.19 18.88
C ILE A 27 -1.68 -0.81 17.40
N VAL A 28 -0.72 -1.40 16.68
CA VAL A 28 -0.66 -1.21 15.23
C VAL A 28 -1.79 -2.01 14.56
N GLN A 29 -2.78 -1.32 13.99
CA GLN A 29 -3.87 -1.91 13.20
C GLN A 29 -3.47 -2.13 11.73
N GLN A 30 -4.22 -2.98 11.01
CA GLN A 30 -4.17 -3.07 9.55
C GLN A 30 -4.40 -1.71 8.89
N SER A 31 -3.50 -1.32 7.99
CA SER A 31 -3.64 -0.06 7.23
C SER A 31 -4.77 -0.25 6.22
N ARG A 32 -5.88 0.44 6.46
CA ARG A 32 -6.99 0.55 5.51
C ARG A 32 -7.07 2.01 5.09
N CYS A 33 -6.87 2.25 3.80
CA CYS A 33 -7.01 3.57 3.23
C CYS A 33 -8.09 3.53 2.16
N ALA A 34 -8.86 4.59 2.06
CA ALA A 34 -9.84 4.80 1.00
C ALA A 34 -9.33 5.92 0.10
N ILE A 35 -9.46 5.71 -1.20
CA ILE A 35 -9.07 6.64 -2.25
C ILE A 35 -10.34 7.39 -2.66
N TYR A 36 -10.29 8.72 -2.57
CA TYR A 36 -11.38 9.61 -2.93
C TYR A 36 -10.99 10.50 -4.09
N ASP A 37 -11.98 10.88 -4.88
CA ASP A 37 -11.85 11.93 -5.87
C ASP A 37 -12.09 13.28 -5.18
N PRO A 38 -11.24 14.31 -5.41
CA PRO A 38 -11.52 15.65 -4.90
C PRO A 38 -12.88 16.21 -5.33
N CYS A 39 -13.38 15.82 -6.51
CA CYS A 39 -14.68 16.26 -7.01
C CYS A 39 -15.85 15.50 -6.36
N HIS A 40 -15.62 14.30 -5.84
CA HIS A 40 -16.65 13.43 -5.26
C HIS A 40 -16.12 12.73 -4.01
N LEU A 41 -16.21 13.43 -2.87
CA LEU A 41 -15.77 12.94 -1.55
C LEU A 41 -16.75 11.92 -0.92
N GLU A 42 -17.97 11.81 -1.42
CA GLU A 42 -18.99 10.92 -0.86
C GLU A 42 -18.78 9.45 -1.23
N SER A 43 -18.26 9.19 -2.44
CA SER A 43 -18.04 7.83 -2.95
C SER A 43 -16.55 7.51 -3.05
N PRO A 44 -16.03 6.52 -2.30
CA PRO A 44 -14.65 6.09 -2.46
C PRO A 44 -14.48 5.45 -3.85
N VAL A 45 -13.48 5.89 -4.58
CA VAL A 45 -13.14 5.38 -5.92
C VAL A 45 -12.32 4.10 -5.83
N GLY A 46 -11.64 3.89 -4.71
CA GLY A 46 -10.87 2.67 -4.49
C GLY A 46 -10.52 2.49 -3.02
N LEU A 47 -10.03 1.30 -2.71
CA LEU A 47 -9.64 0.92 -1.36
C LEU A 47 -8.23 0.32 -1.41
N ILE A 48 -7.41 0.72 -0.45
CA ILE A 48 -6.09 0.15 -0.21
C ILE A 48 -6.18 -0.61 1.11
N GLN A 49 -6.01 -1.92 1.04
CA GLN A 49 -6.09 -2.80 2.20
C GLN A 49 -4.78 -3.54 2.40
N GLU A 50 -4.12 -3.29 3.52
CA GLU A 50 -2.89 -3.98 3.91
C GLU A 50 -3.19 -5.28 4.66
N GLN A 51 -3.00 -6.40 3.99
CA GLN A 51 -3.09 -7.73 4.56
C GLN A 51 -1.77 -8.14 5.24
N SER A 52 -1.90 -8.57 6.50
CA SER A 52 -0.78 -9.12 7.27
C SER A 52 -1.21 -9.68 8.62
N ASN A 53 -0.30 -10.46 9.19
CA ASN A 53 -0.45 -11.05 10.50
C ASN A 53 -0.31 -9.99 11.61
N PHE A 54 -1.27 -9.97 12.53
CA PHE A 54 -1.27 -9.12 13.71
C PHE A 54 -0.04 -9.36 14.60
N ILE A 55 0.31 -10.62 14.85
CA ILE A 55 1.48 -11.00 15.66
C ILE A 55 2.78 -10.49 15.03
N ALA A 56 2.97 -10.73 13.73
CA ALA A 56 4.16 -10.27 13.02
C ALA A 56 4.28 -8.74 13.04
N ARG A 57 3.14 -8.02 13.09
CA ARG A 57 3.10 -6.56 13.14
C ARG A 57 3.56 -6.02 14.49
N GLN A 58 3.20 -6.68 15.59
CA GLN A 58 3.66 -6.28 16.92
C GLN A 58 5.15 -6.57 17.10
N LEU A 59 5.62 -7.74 16.65
CA LEU A 59 7.00 -8.17 16.86
C LEU A 59 8.00 -7.53 15.87
N PHE A 60 7.66 -7.50 14.58
CA PHE A 60 8.58 -7.08 13.51
C PHE A 60 8.34 -5.65 13.03
N ARG A 61 7.89 -4.72 13.90
CA ARG A 61 7.58 -3.30 13.63
C ARG A 61 8.11 -2.74 12.30
N ARG A 62 9.44 -2.65 12.12
CA ARG A 62 10.10 -2.11 10.90
C ARG A 62 10.34 -3.14 9.78
N ARG A 63 10.51 -4.42 10.12
CA ARG A 63 10.88 -5.51 9.20
C ARG A 63 9.69 -6.35 8.73
N ARG A 64 8.46 -5.93 9.03
CA ARG A 64 7.29 -6.76 8.75
C ARG A 64 7.08 -6.98 7.24
N PRO A 65 6.84 -8.24 6.81
CA PRO A 65 6.34 -8.51 5.47
C PRO A 65 4.88 -8.07 5.37
N PHE A 66 4.46 -7.64 4.18
CA PHE A 66 3.08 -7.24 3.94
C PHE A 66 2.67 -7.36 2.49
N VAL A 67 1.37 -7.52 2.29
CA VAL A 67 0.74 -7.44 0.98
C VAL A 67 -0.33 -6.34 1.07
N ALA A 68 -0.23 -5.32 0.25
CA ALA A 68 -1.26 -4.29 0.13
C ALA A 68 -2.01 -4.51 -1.19
N LEU A 69 -3.32 -4.72 -1.07
CA LEU A 69 -4.22 -4.87 -2.20
C LEU A 69 -4.86 -3.51 -2.47
N ILE A 70 -4.77 -3.06 -3.72
CA ILE A 70 -5.44 -1.86 -4.21
C ILE A 70 -6.61 -2.34 -5.05
N THR A 71 -7.83 -2.07 -4.61
CA THR A 71 -9.06 -2.45 -5.29
C THR A 71 -9.82 -1.22 -5.77
N ASP A 72 -10.57 -1.37 -6.85
CA ASP A 72 -11.55 -0.39 -7.30
C ASP A 72 -12.76 -0.32 -6.35
N ALA A 73 -13.64 0.65 -6.53
CA ALA A 73 -14.90 0.79 -5.78
C ALA A 73 -15.79 -0.48 -5.87
N MET A 74 -15.67 -1.22 -6.98
CA MET A 74 -16.37 -2.49 -7.20
C MET A 74 -15.69 -3.72 -6.58
N GLY A 75 -14.55 -3.56 -5.89
CA GLY A 75 -13.80 -4.67 -5.30
C GLY A 75 -12.90 -5.43 -6.27
N ASN A 76 -12.77 -4.96 -7.51
CA ASN A 76 -11.82 -5.52 -8.48
C ASN A 76 -10.39 -5.20 -8.05
N GLU A 77 -9.52 -6.20 -7.97
CA GLU A 77 -8.09 -6.00 -7.70
C GLU A 77 -7.42 -5.31 -8.89
N LEU A 78 -6.75 -4.19 -8.62
CA LEU A 78 -6.06 -3.37 -9.61
C LEU A 78 -4.55 -3.57 -9.52
N PHE A 79 -4.03 -3.52 -8.29
CA PHE A 79 -2.61 -3.69 -8.02
C PHE A 79 -2.42 -4.45 -6.73
N ARG A 80 -1.40 -5.32 -6.74
CA ARG A 80 -0.93 -6.02 -5.57
C ARG A 80 0.48 -5.59 -5.26
N VAL A 81 0.65 -4.91 -4.13
CA VAL A 81 1.95 -4.46 -3.66
C VAL A 81 2.44 -5.45 -2.61
N ARG A 82 3.47 -6.21 -2.94
CA ARG A 82 4.07 -7.22 -2.07
C ARG A 82 5.42 -6.77 -1.55
N ARG A 83 5.57 -6.74 -0.23
CA ARG A 83 6.85 -6.53 0.46
C ARG A 83 7.25 -7.83 1.18
N PRO A 84 8.21 -8.60 0.66
CA PRO A 84 8.71 -9.79 1.33
C PRO A 84 9.46 -9.44 2.62
N PHE A 85 9.63 -10.45 3.48
CA PHE A 85 10.46 -10.32 4.65
C PHE A 85 11.93 -10.19 4.23
N TRP A 86 12.65 -9.26 4.84
CA TRP A 86 14.04 -9.02 4.50
C TRP A 86 14.83 -8.51 5.71
N TRP A 87 16.11 -8.88 5.77
CA TRP A 87 16.99 -8.56 6.89
C TRP A 87 17.71 -7.21 6.74
N ILE A 88 18.11 -6.83 5.52
CA ILE A 88 19.04 -5.71 5.26
C ILE A 88 18.50 -4.68 4.24
N SER A 89 18.13 -5.08 3.01
CA SER A 89 17.52 -4.21 1.99
C SER A 89 16.00 -4.39 1.95
N SER A 90 15.26 -3.31 1.69
CA SER A 90 13.82 -3.42 1.49
C SER A 90 13.51 -3.30 0.01
N SER A 91 12.96 -4.37 -0.55
CA SER A 91 12.41 -4.38 -1.91
C SER A 91 10.90 -4.48 -1.83
N ILE A 92 10.21 -3.80 -2.74
CA ILE A 92 8.75 -3.84 -2.86
C ILE A 92 8.45 -4.21 -4.31
N PHE A 93 7.57 -5.16 -4.50
CA PHE A 93 7.16 -5.68 -5.80
C PHE A 93 5.72 -5.24 -6.06
N VAL A 94 5.43 -4.82 -7.28
CA VAL A 94 4.09 -4.45 -7.72
C VAL A 94 3.68 -5.45 -8.80
N GLU A 95 2.59 -6.15 -8.54
CA GLU A 95 2.00 -7.16 -9.42
C GLU A 95 0.64 -6.66 -9.92
N ILE A 96 0.32 -6.96 -11.18
CA ILE A 96 -0.99 -6.75 -11.80
C ILE A 96 -1.44 -8.11 -12.35
N ASP A 97 -2.60 -8.59 -11.92
CA ASP A 97 -3.15 -9.90 -12.32
C ASP A 97 -2.11 -11.06 -12.17
N GLY A 98 -1.26 -10.99 -11.14
CA GLY A 98 -0.21 -11.98 -10.85
C GLY A 98 1.08 -11.83 -11.67
N LYS A 99 1.17 -10.84 -12.55
CA LYS A 99 2.40 -10.50 -13.29
C LYS A 99 3.11 -9.33 -12.61
N GLU A 100 4.42 -9.46 -12.35
CA GLU A 100 5.24 -8.37 -11.85
C GLU A 100 5.39 -7.27 -12.93
N VAL A 101 5.05 -6.03 -12.56
CA VAL A 101 5.09 -4.85 -13.45
C VAL A 101 6.14 -3.84 -13.01
N GLY A 102 6.51 -3.86 -11.73
CA GLY A 102 7.54 -2.96 -11.23
C GLY A 102 8.13 -3.39 -9.90
N VAL A 103 9.39 -3.00 -9.71
CA VAL A 103 10.14 -3.27 -8.49
C VAL A 103 10.71 -1.97 -7.95
N VAL A 104 10.53 -1.76 -6.66
CA VAL A 104 11.14 -0.66 -5.93
C VAL A 104 12.23 -1.21 -5.04
N HIS A 105 13.46 -0.79 -5.29
CA HIS A 105 14.59 -1.10 -4.43
C HIS A 105 14.98 0.10 -3.60
N ARG A 106 15.17 -0.11 -2.31
CA ARG A 106 15.75 0.93 -1.45
C ARG A 106 17.26 1.04 -1.71
N ARG A 107 17.71 2.20 -2.16
CA ARG A 107 19.13 2.52 -2.26
C ARG A 107 19.73 2.67 -0.86
N ARG A 108 20.88 2.03 -0.62
CA ARG A 108 21.60 2.18 0.65
C ARG A 108 22.23 3.56 0.70
N HIS A 109 21.75 4.39 1.62
CA HIS A 109 22.29 5.72 1.88
C HIS A 109 22.35 5.93 3.40
N LEU A 110 23.40 6.59 3.88
CA LEU A 110 23.68 6.72 5.33
C LEU A 110 22.67 7.58 6.12
N TRP A 111 21.86 8.41 5.45
CA TRP A 111 21.00 9.39 6.14
C TRP A 111 19.64 9.61 5.45
N ARG A 112 19.60 9.63 4.12
CA ARG A 112 18.35 9.77 3.34
C ARG A 112 17.72 8.41 3.03
N ARG A 113 16.39 8.36 2.94
CA ARG A 113 15.68 7.21 2.39
C ARG A 113 15.40 7.48 0.91
N ILE A 114 16.15 6.80 0.04
CA ILE A 114 16.01 6.92 -1.41
C ILE A 114 15.54 5.58 -1.96
N TYR A 115 14.60 5.62 -2.89
CA TYR A 115 13.99 4.44 -3.51
C TYR A 115 14.15 4.57 -5.02
N ASP A 116 14.75 3.55 -5.63
CA ASP A 116 14.89 3.45 -7.08
C ASP A 116 13.71 2.61 -7.59
N LEU A 117 12.97 3.13 -8.57
CA LEU A 117 11.85 2.46 -9.22
C LEU A 117 12.30 1.89 -10.55
N TYR A 118 12.08 0.59 -10.75
CA TYR A 118 12.34 -0.13 -11.99
C TYR A 118 11.00 -0.60 -12.55
N LEU A 119 10.74 -0.26 -13.81
CA LEU A 119 9.55 -0.68 -14.56
C LEU A 119 9.96 -1.80 -15.52
N GLY A 120 9.20 -2.89 -15.55
CA GLY A 120 9.43 -4.06 -16.40
C GLY A 120 8.50 -4.16 -17.60
#